data_AF-A0A843HZV4-F1
#
_entry.id   AF-A0A843HZV4-F1
#
_cell.length_a   1.000
_cell.length_b   1.000
_cell.length_c   1.000
_cell.angle_alpha   90.00
_cell.angle_beta   90.00
_cell.angle_gamma   90.00
#
_symmetry.space_group_name_H-M   'P 1'
#
loop_
_entity.id
_entity.type
_entity.pdbx_description
1 polymer ?
#
loop_
_entity_poly.entity_id
_entity_poly.type
_entity_poly.pdbx_seq_one_letter_code
_entity_poly.pdbx_strand_id
1 'polypeptide(L)'
;MKIGIVLRILWPVGAQKIAIMQTKKLIEQGHEVELIFMRDSSFSYKYEDLLRGVPYHVLSPNHKSLETPIYDLITRIVAPDRAG
;
A
#
# COMPACT_ATOMS: atom_id res chain seq x y z
N MET A 1 -18.80 5.46 12.49
CA MET A 1 -18.71 4.75 11.19
C MET A 1 -17.31 4.20 11.07
N LYS A 2 -17.15 2.94 10.65
CA LYS A 2 -15.85 2.31 10.41
C LYS A 2 -15.51 2.38 8.92
N ILE A 3 -14.31 2.81 8.59
CA ILE A 3 -13.88 3.01 7.20
C ILE A 3 -12.57 2.27 6.95
N GLY A 4 -12.55 1.36 5.98
CA GLY A 4 -11.33 0.70 5.52
C GLY A 4 -10.84 1.33 4.22
N ILE A 5 -9.57 1.75 4.18
CA ILE A 5 -8.91 2.22 2.95
C ILE A 5 -7.88 1.19 2.55
N VAL A 6 -8.11 0.52 1.41
CA VAL A 6 -7.25 -0.58 0.95
C VAL A 6 -6.45 -0.16 -0.28
N LEU A 7 -5.14 -0.37 -0.21
CA LEU A 7 -4.20 -0.10 -1.29
C LEU A 7 -3.41 -1.37 -1.62
N ARG A 8 -3.13 -1.57 -2.91
CA ARG A 8 -2.39 -2.74 -3.37
C ARG A 8 -0.98 -2.82 -2.79
N ILE A 9 -0.27 -1.69 -2.72
CA ILE A 9 1.16 -1.69 -2.40
C ILE A 9 1.55 -0.47 -1.57
N LEU A 10 2.45 -0.65 -0.61
CA LEU A 10 3.15 0.44 0.07
C LEU A 10 4.36 0.87 -0.77
N TRP A 11 4.21 1.95 -1.54
CA TRP A 11 5.27 2.54 -2.39
C TRP A 11 5.10 4.06 -2.50
N PRO A 12 6.15 4.82 -2.83
CA PRO A 12 6.09 6.28 -2.81
C PRO A 12 5.49 6.86 -4.10
N VAL A 13 4.15 6.78 -4.27
CA VAL A 13 3.45 7.45 -5.38
C VAL A 13 2.18 8.20 -4.91
N GLY A 14 1.59 8.97 -5.83
CA GLY A 14 0.47 9.88 -5.55
C GLY A 14 -0.75 9.23 -4.88
N ALA A 15 -1.19 8.05 -5.33
CA ALA A 15 -2.37 7.40 -4.77
C ALA A 15 -2.20 7.06 -3.27
N GLN A 16 -1.01 6.61 -2.88
CA GLN A 16 -0.65 6.27 -1.51
C GLN A 16 -0.60 7.52 -0.66
N LYS A 17 0.02 8.59 -1.17
CA LYS A 17 0.04 9.90 -0.49
C LYS A 17 -1.39 10.41 -0.24
N ILE A 18 -2.27 10.35 -1.25
CA ILE A 18 -3.67 10.78 -1.14
C ILE A 18 -4.40 9.97 -0.07
N ALA A 19 -4.24 8.64 -0.09
CA ALA A 19 -4.87 7.77 0.88
C ALA A 19 -4.40 8.05 2.32
N ILE A 20 -3.09 8.24 2.54
CA ILE A 20 -2.55 8.59 3.87
C ILE A 20 -3.16 9.93 4.37
N MET A 21 -3.25 10.93 3.50
CA MET A 21 -3.85 12.24 3.84
C MET A 21 -5.35 12.11 4.14
N GLN A 22 -6.09 11.33 3.36
CA GLN A 22 -7.50 11.03 3.59
C GLN A 22 -7.71 10.32 4.94
N THR A 23 -6.88 9.32 5.26
CA THR A 23 -6.94 8.64 6.56
C THR A 23 -6.79 9.63 7.70
N LYS A 24 -5.78 10.51 7.66
CA LYS A 24 -5.61 11.55 8.68
C LYS A 24 -6.85 12.43 8.80
N LYS A 25 -7.40 12.87 7.66
CA LYS A 25 -8.55 13.77 7.68
C LYS A 25 -9.81 13.13 8.29
N LEU A 26 -10.05 11.86 7.97
CA LEU A 26 -11.18 11.12 8.51
C LEU A 26 -11.02 10.85 10.03
N ILE A 27 -9.79 10.60 10.50
CA ILE A 27 -9.49 10.48 11.93
C ILE A 27 -9.76 11.82 12.65
N GLU A 28 -9.33 12.95 12.08
CA GLU A 28 -9.63 14.29 12.62
C GLU A 28 -11.14 14.55 12.75
N GLN A 29 -11.95 13.94 11.88
CA GLN A 29 -13.42 14.03 11.88
C GLN A 29 -14.08 13.08 12.89
N GLY A 30 -13.30 12.29 13.63
CA GLY A 30 -13.80 11.34 14.62
C GLY A 30 -14.25 9.99 14.04
N HIS A 31 -13.83 9.66 12.82
CA HIS A 31 -14.08 8.34 12.25
C HIS A 31 -13.02 7.32 12.68
N GLU A 32 -13.45 6.07 12.85
CA GLU A 32 -12.55 4.93 13.03
C GLU A 32 -12.09 4.47 11.64
N VAL A 33 -10.80 4.65 11.33
CA VAL A 33 -10.24 4.38 10.01
C VAL A 33 -9.06 3.43 10.11
N GLU A 34 -9.04 2.45 9.21
CA GLU A 34 -7.92 1.53 9.05
C GLU A 34 -7.33 1.66 7.65
N LEU A 35 -6.03 1.93 7.56
CA LEU A 35 -5.29 1.98 6.30
C LEU A 35 -4.59 0.63 6.06
N ILE A 36 -4.95 -0.06 4.98
CA ILE A 36 -4.45 -1.41 4.70
C ILE A 36 -3.64 -1.39 3.41
N PHE A 37 -2.40 -1.83 3.48
CA PHE A 37 -1.57 -2.14 2.33
C PHE A 37 -1.52 -3.64 2.12
N MET A 38 -1.88 -4.12 0.94
CA MET A 38 -1.88 -5.56 0.67
C MET A 38 -0.46 -6.14 0.64
N ARG A 39 0.51 -5.40 0.09
CA ARG A 39 1.91 -5.80 0.06
C ARG A 39 2.86 -4.64 0.29
N ASP A 40 4.05 -4.97 0.76
CA ASP A 40 5.16 -4.03 0.83
C ASP A 40 5.93 -3.96 -0.49
N SER A 41 6.60 -2.83 -0.73
CA SER A 41 7.56 -2.69 -1.82
C SER A 41 8.99 -2.92 -1.34
N SER A 42 9.88 -3.21 -2.29
CA SER A 42 11.32 -3.30 -2.07
C SER A 42 12.02 -1.94 -2.00
N PHE A 43 11.29 -0.83 -2.26
CA PHE A 43 11.86 0.51 -2.19
C PHE A 43 12.21 0.86 -0.74
N SER A 44 13.37 1.50 -0.55
CA SER A 44 13.85 1.91 0.78
C SER A 44 13.01 3.02 1.39
N TYR A 45 12.48 3.94 0.57
CA TYR A 45 11.66 5.05 1.02
C TYR A 45 10.17 4.71 1.00
N LYS A 46 9.50 4.80 2.15
CA LYS A 46 8.08 4.39 2.32
C LYS A 46 7.19 5.43 3.00
N TYR A 47 7.47 6.72 2.78
CA TYR A 47 6.73 7.82 3.41
C TYR A 47 6.66 7.70 4.95
N GLU A 48 7.75 7.31 5.62
CA GLU A 48 7.71 7.07 7.08
C GLU A 48 7.18 8.29 7.85
N ASP A 49 7.55 9.50 7.41
CA ASP A 49 7.08 10.75 8.01
C ASP A 49 5.58 10.97 7.84
N LEU A 50 5.00 10.59 6.69
CA LEU A 50 3.56 10.76 6.46
C LEU A 50 2.75 9.69 7.21
N LEU A 51 3.28 8.48 7.34
CA LEU A 51 2.64 7.39 8.07
C LEU A 51 2.71 7.55 9.59
N ARG A 52 3.54 8.47 10.10
CA ARG A 52 3.61 8.76 11.53
C ARG A 52 2.23 9.16 12.08
N GLY A 53 1.76 8.42 13.07
CA GLY A 53 0.44 8.64 13.69
C GLY A 53 -0.75 8.12 12.88
N VAL A 54 -0.53 7.41 11.78
CA VAL A 54 -1.59 6.78 10.99
C VAL A 54 -1.68 5.30 11.39
N PRO A 55 -2.85 4.81 11.83
CA PRO A 55 -3.05 3.38 12.04
C PRO A 55 -3.08 2.67 10.69
N TYR A 56 -2.02 1.92 10.38
CA TYR A 56 -1.94 1.15 9.14
C TYR A 56 -1.45 -0.27 9.37
N HIS A 57 -1.85 -1.16 8.47
CA HIS A 57 -1.45 -2.55 8.46
C HIS A 57 -0.92 -2.95 7.07
N VAL A 58 0.08 -3.83 7.04
CA VAL A 58 0.62 -4.43 5.81
C VAL A 58 0.39 -5.93 5.85
N LEU A 59 -0.48 -6.46 4.99
CA LEU A 59 -0.87 -7.87 5.02
C LEU A 59 0.27 -8.80 4.59
N SER A 60 1.02 -8.41 3.55
CA SER A 60 2.18 -9.14 3.04
C SER A 60 3.44 -8.26 3.11
N PRO A 61 4.09 -8.17 4.28
CA PRO A 61 5.28 -7.34 4.47
C PRO A 61 6.50 -7.90 3.70
N ASN A 62 6.50 -9.21 3.43
CA ASN A 62 7.56 -9.85 2.68
C ASN A 62 7.10 -10.04 1.23
N HIS A 63 7.75 -9.34 0.30
CA HIS A 63 7.65 -9.55 -1.15
C HIS A 63 8.26 -10.91 -1.59
N LYS A 64 8.19 -11.94 -0.75
CA LYS A 64 8.82 -13.25 -0.89
C LYS A 64 7.80 -14.38 -0.78
N SER A 65 6.68 -14.26 -1.48
CA SER A 65 5.94 -15.48 -1.83
C SER A 65 6.77 -16.24 -2.86
N LEU A 66 6.87 -17.57 -2.73
CA LEU A 66 7.55 -18.43 -3.71
C LEU A 66 6.93 -18.31 -5.11
N GLU A 67 5.70 -17.80 -5.18
CA GLU A 67 4.92 -17.65 -6.41
C GLU A 67 5.13 -16.30 -7.10
N THR A 68 5.68 -15.29 -6.39
CA THR A 68 5.93 -13.95 -6.94
C THR A 68 6.70 -13.97 -8.28
N PRO A 69 7.77 -14.78 -8.45
CA PRO A 69 8.50 -14.83 -9.72
C PRO A 69 7.64 -15.34 -10.88
N ILE A 70 6.70 -16.24 -10.60
CA ILE A 70 5.79 -16.82 -11.61
C ILE A 70 4.77 -15.76 -12.04
N TYR A 71 4.19 -15.03 -11.08
CA TYR A 71 3.27 -13.94 -11.38
C TYR A 71 3.94 -12.79 -12.14
N ASP A 72 5.18 -12.44 -11.79
CA ASP A 72 5.94 -11.41 -12.50
C ASP A 72 6.29 -11.85 -13.93
N LEU A 73 6.61 -13.13 -14.12
CA LEU A 73 6.85 -13.70 -15.46
C LEU A 73 5.57 -13.66 -16.32
N ILE A 74 4.43 -14.09 -15.78
CA ILE A 74 3.14 -14.04 -16.49
C ILE A 74 2.77 -12.59 -16.81
N THR A 75 2.96 -11.67 -15.86
CA THR A 75 2.68 -10.24 -16.06
C THR A 75 3.57 -9.66 -17.16
N ARG A 76 4.85 -10.04 -17.22
CA ARG A 76 5.76 -9.65 -18.32
C ARG A 76 5.30 -10.10 -19.70
N ILE A 77 4.67 -11.28 -19.79
CA ILE A 77 4.19 -11.83 -21.07
C ILE A 77 2.88 -11.16 -21.49
N VAL A 78 1.95 -10.99 -20.55
CA VAL A 78 0.57 -10.55 -20.84
C VAL A 78 0.41 -9.03 -20.83
N ALA A 79 1.18 -8.33 -19.99
CA ALA A 79 1.14 -6.89 -19.81
C ALA A 79 2.56 -6.33 -19.64
N PRO A 80 3.37 -6.31 -20.71
CA PRO A 80 4.78 -5.90 -20.64
C PRO A 80 4.97 -4.45 -20.17
N ASP A 81 3.96 -3.59 -20.37
CA ASP A 81 3.90 -2.22 -19.84
C ASP A 81 3.80 -2.14 -18.30
N ARG A 82 3.46 -3.26 -17.66
CA ARG A 82 3.27 -3.38 -16.20
C ARG A 82 4.32 -4.23 -15.53
N ALA A 83 5.34 -4.67 -16.27
CA ALA A 83 6.48 -5.37 -15.71
C ALA A 83 7.27 -4.42 -14.79
N GLY A 84 7.19 -4.66 -13.49
CA GLY A 84 7.98 -4.00 -12.44
C GLY A 84 9.01 -4.96 -11.87
#